data_AF-A0A7W0RF87-F1
#
_entry.id   AF-A0A7W0RF87-F1
#
_cell.length_a   1.000
_cell.length_b   1.000
_cell.length_c   1.000
_cell.angle_alpha   90.00
_cell.angle_beta   90.00
_cell.angle_gamma   90.00
#
_symmetry.space_group_name_H-M   'P 1'
#
loop_
_entity.id
_entity.type
_entity.pdbx_description
1 polymer ?
#
loop_
_entity_poly.entity_id
_entity_poly.type
_entity_poly.pdbx_seq_one_letter_code
_entity_poly.pdbx_strand_id
1 'polypeptide(L)'
;MTWLRRRLPDLLELLALTGLAVAQPVLDVFGKSADTFVAHDAGTADIVAFAAAVTLLPALALWGVELAVAAASQRAARWLHLGLVALLVAVIVVEVGKRVTDVGYKRLSIGAVVLGLAAAALVAHVSFSRSWLRLLAAAPFAFAALFLFATPVADVASPPSEVAEDVAVRQPAPVVMVVFDELPLASLLDGEGKVNRAVFPNFATLADESNWYRNHTTVAPNTTDAVPAILTGRYPEGTGSAPVSANYPENLFTLLGGTYDLHASEPVTRLCRRSCTTPDDGGGPSALGGLLGDAADVWGDLAQPKRIMTTVGSSRGLVTDLRAGERFEDFVSSLGTSSRPRLDFLHVLLPHTPFRLLPSGATYEGADP
;
A
#
# COMPACT_ATOMS: atom_id res chain seq x y z
N MET A 1 -9.27 38.22 13.78
CA MET A 1 -9.31 37.92 12.33
C MET A 1 -8.21 38.60 11.49
N THR A 2 -7.77 39.82 11.82
CA THR A 2 -6.73 40.56 11.04
C THR A 2 -5.33 39.97 11.13
N TRP A 3 -4.98 39.32 12.26
CA TRP A 3 -3.68 38.68 12.47
C TRP A 3 -3.49 37.40 11.62
N LEU A 4 -4.48 36.50 11.61
CA LEU A 4 -4.46 35.27 10.80
C LEU A 4 -4.33 35.57 9.29
N ARG A 5 -5.09 36.57 8.80
CA ARG A 5 -5.07 36.97 7.37
C ARG A 5 -3.69 37.44 6.91
N ARG A 6 -2.86 38.00 7.80
CA ARG A 6 -1.51 38.45 7.45
C ARG A 6 -0.50 37.31 7.29
N ARG A 7 -0.81 36.12 7.84
CA ARG A 7 0.07 34.92 7.82
C ARG A 7 -0.41 33.84 6.86
N LEU A 8 -1.55 34.04 6.20
CA LEU A 8 -2.04 33.17 5.13
C LEU A 8 -1.05 33.04 3.94
N PRO A 9 -0.32 34.10 3.54
CA PRO A 9 0.69 33.96 2.49
C PRO A 9 1.82 32.99 2.86
N ASP A 10 2.23 32.97 4.14
CA ASP A 10 3.27 32.05 4.64
C ASP A 10 2.78 30.59 4.52
N LEU A 11 1.49 30.32 4.81
CA LEU A 11 0.90 29.00 4.60
C LEU A 11 0.93 28.57 3.13
N LEU A 12 0.64 29.46 2.19
CA LEU A 12 0.69 29.14 0.75
C LEU A 12 2.13 28.84 0.30
N GLU A 13 3.10 29.60 0.79
CA GLU A 13 4.53 29.37 0.52
C GLU A 13 4.98 28.01 1.07
N LEU A 14 4.56 27.66 2.30
CA LEU A 14 4.82 26.33 2.89
C LEU A 14 4.10 25.22 2.12
N LEU A 15 2.82 25.40 1.76
CA LEU A 15 2.02 24.42 1.04
C LEU A 15 2.64 24.06 -0.32
N ALA A 16 3.16 25.06 -1.04
CA ALA A 16 3.88 24.81 -2.29
C ALA A 16 5.15 23.96 -2.07
N LEU A 17 5.94 24.30 -1.06
CA LEU A 17 7.21 23.62 -0.78
C LEU A 17 7.01 22.22 -0.20
N THR A 18 6.10 22.03 0.76
CA THR A 18 5.73 20.69 1.25
C THR A 18 5.04 19.87 0.16
N GLY A 19 4.34 20.54 -0.75
CA GLY A 19 3.83 19.94 -1.98
C GLY A 19 4.88 19.20 -2.78
N LEU A 20 6.00 19.87 -3.04
CA LEU A 20 7.11 19.33 -3.82
C LEU A 20 8.00 18.39 -3.00
N ALA A 21 8.21 18.69 -1.72
CA ALA A 21 9.12 17.95 -0.84
C ALA A 21 8.48 16.74 -0.14
N VAL A 22 7.15 16.64 -0.12
CA VAL A 22 6.41 15.59 0.61
C VAL A 22 5.30 15.03 -0.26
N ALA A 23 4.31 15.85 -0.64
CA ALA A 23 3.09 15.35 -1.26
C ALA A 23 3.36 14.69 -2.62
N GLN A 24 4.10 15.35 -3.51
CA GLN A 24 4.45 14.81 -4.82
C GLN A 24 5.19 13.47 -4.74
N PRO A 25 6.33 13.35 -4.02
CA PRO A 25 7.09 12.12 -4.01
C PRO A 25 6.37 10.98 -3.28
N VAL A 26 5.65 11.25 -2.18
CA VAL A 26 4.87 10.25 -1.46
C VAL A 26 3.70 9.76 -2.32
N LEU A 27 2.88 10.67 -2.84
CA LEU A 27 1.72 10.28 -3.67
C LEU A 27 2.14 9.61 -4.98
N ASP A 28 3.29 9.94 -5.56
CA ASP A 28 3.82 9.25 -6.75
C ASP A 28 4.19 7.79 -6.45
N VAL A 29 4.75 7.52 -5.27
CA VAL A 29 5.13 6.17 -4.85
C VAL A 29 3.90 5.34 -4.48
N PHE A 30 2.98 5.89 -3.68
CA PHE A 30 1.74 5.23 -3.31
C PHE A 30 0.79 5.07 -4.50
N GLY A 31 0.77 6.01 -5.44
CA GLY A 31 -0.04 5.93 -6.66
C GLY A 31 0.33 4.73 -7.53
N LYS A 32 1.59 4.28 -7.48
CA LYS A 32 2.06 3.09 -8.20
C LYS A 32 1.86 1.78 -7.43
N SER A 33 1.41 1.86 -6.17
CA SER A 33 1.35 0.73 -5.23
C SER A 33 -0.08 0.60 -4.66
N ALA A 34 -1.05 0.37 -5.56
CA ALA A 34 -2.46 0.25 -5.19
C ALA A 34 -2.76 -0.95 -4.28
N ASP A 35 -1.94 -2.00 -4.40
CA ASP A 35 -1.89 -3.17 -3.53
C ASP A 35 -1.73 -2.82 -2.03
N THR A 36 -1.00 -1.75 -1.72
CA THR A 36 -0.84 -1.28 -0.32
C THR A 36 -2.19 -0.84 0.27
N PHE A 37 -3.03 -0.15 -0.50
CA PHE A 37 -4.36 0.21 -0.05
C PHE A 37 -5.25 -1.01 0.09
N VAL A 38 -5.11 -2.01 -0.79
CA VAL A 38 -5.80 -3.30 -0.70
C VAL A 38 -5.47 -4.00 0.62
N ALA A 39 -4.19 -4.11 0.97
CA ALA A 39 -3.69 -4.77 2.18
C ALA A 39 -4.13 -4.10 3.49
N HIS A 40 -4.29 -2.77 3.52
CA HIS A 40 -4.80 -2.04 4.69
C HIS A 40 -6.33 -2.06 4.80
N ASP A 41 -7.03 -2.78 3.93
CA ASP A 41 -8.48 -2.72 3.73
C ASP A 41 -9.03 -1.28 3.59
N ALA A 42 -8.24 -0.39 2.99
CA ALA A 42 -8.62 1.01 2.83
C ALA A 42 -9.84 1.15 1.90
N GLY A 43 -10.87 1.88 2.33
CA GLY A 43 -12.00 2.26 1.49
C GLY A 43 -11.76 3.58 0.74
N THR A 44 -12.75 4.01 -0.05
CA THR A 44 -12.72 5.31 -0.75
C THR A 44 -12.48 6.48 0.21
N ALA A 45 -13.10 6.45 1.40
CA ALA A 45 -12.94 7.50 2.40
C ALA A 45 -11.52 7.56 2.95
N ASP A 46 -10.88 6.41 3.21
CA ASP A 46 -9.51 6.32 3.70
C ASP A 46 -8.51 6.83 2.65
N ILE A 47 -8.72 6.48 1.38
CA ILE A 47 -7.86 6.92 0.26
C ILE A 47 -7.93 8.45 0.10
N VAL A 48 -9.14 9.02 0.14
CA VAL A 48 -9.33 10.48 0.04
C VAL A 48 -8.75 11.19 1.27
N ALA A 49 -8.97 10.63 2.47
CA ALA A 49 -8.41 11.17 3.70
C ALA A 49 -6.88 11.11 3.72
N PHE A 50 -6.29 10.02 3.22
CA PHE A 50 -4.85 9.86 3.05
C PHE A 50 -4.28 10.92 2.11
N ALA A 51 -4.86 11.08 0.92
CA ALA A 51 -4.41 12.07 -0.05
C ALA A 51 -4.50 13.51 0.53
N ALA A 52 -5.60 13.83 1.22
CA ALA A 52 -5.77 15.12 1.89
C ALA A 52 -4.75 15.31 3.02
N ALA A 53 -4.51 14.28 3.82
CA ALA A 53 -3.59 14.30 4.95
C ALA A 53 -2.15 14.53 4.49
N VAL A 54 -1.65 13.74 3.54
CA VAL A 54 -0.30 13.88 2.95
C VAL A 54 -0.12 15.25 2.28
N THR A 55 -1.17 15.80 1.69
CA THR A 55 -1.14 17.10 1.00
C THR A 55 -1.16 18.29 1.95
N LEU A 56 -1.98 18.24 3.01
CA LEU A 56 -2.30 19.40 3.83
C LEU A 56 -1.61 19.38 5.20
N LEU A 57 -1.49 18.22 5.85
CA LEU A 57 -0.98 18.14 7.22
C LEU A 57 0.45 18.67 7.36
N PRO A 58 1.42 18.38 6.47
CA PRO A 58 2.77 18.92 6.62
C PRO A 58 2.78 20.46 6.63
N ALA A 59 2.07 21.08 5.68
CA ALA A 59 1.98 22.54 5.59
C ALA A 59 1.30 23.15 6.82
N LEU A 60 0.17 22.56 7.23
CA LEU A 60 -0.62 23.04 8.38
C LEU A 60 0.14 22.87 9.70
N ALA A 61 0.89 21.78 9.88
CA ALA A 61 1.70 21.55 11.06
C ALA A 61 2.83 22.59 11.17
N LEU A 62 3.59 22.79 10.08
CA LEU A 62 4.66 23.80 10.03
C LEU A 62 4.11 25.22 10.26
N TRP A 63 2.99 25.55 9.64
CA TRP A 63 2.33 26.83 9.85
C TRP A 63 1.81 26.99 11.28
N GLY A 64 1.27 25.93 11.89
CA GLY A 64 0.86 25.92 13.30
C GLY A 64 2.01 26.25 14.25
N VAL A 65 3.19 25.68 14.00
CA VAL A 65 4.42 26.01 14.74
C VAL A 65 4.81 27.48 14.53
N GLU A 66 4.73 27.99 13.30
CA GLU A 66 4.99 29.41 13.04
C GLU A 66 4.02 30.34 13.77
N LEU A 67 2.73 30.00 13.83
CA LEU A 67 1.74 30.77 14.55
C LEU A 67 2.04 30.79 16.06
N ALA A 68 2.41 29.64 16.63
CA ALA A 68 2.80 29.53 18.03
C ALA A 68 4.04 30.40 18.34
N VAL A 69 5.06 30.37 17.49
CA VAL A 69 6.26 31.21 17.66
C VAL A 69 5.94 32.69 17.41
N ALA A 70 5.05 33.01 16.47
CA ALA A 70 4.64 34.37 16.17
C ALA A 70 3.83 35.02 17.31
N ALA A 71 3.14 34.21 18.13
CA ALA A 71 2.48 34.69 19.33
C ALA A 71 3.48 35.26 20.36
N ALA A 72 4.71 34.71 20.40
CA ALA A 72 5.78 35.19 21.28
C ALA A 72 6.67 36.25 20.61
N SER A 73 7.10 36.05 19.36
CA SER A 73 7.99 36.97 18.65
C SER A 73 7.81 36.93 17.13
N GLN A 74 7.39 38.06 16.57
CA GLN A 74 7.24 38.23 15.12
C GLN A 74 8.59 38.13 14.38
N ARG A 75 9.69 38.52 15.04
CA ARG A 75 11.04 38.40 14.47
C ARG A 75 11.50 36.95 14.44
N ALA A 76 11.28 36.20 15.53
CA ALA A 76 11.63 34.77 15.58
C ALA A 76 10.84 33.97 14.54
N ALA A 77 9.53 34.25 14.42
CA ALA A 77 8.68 33.55 13.45
C ALA A 77 9.09 33.82 11.99
N ARG A 78 9.62 35.01 11.68
CA ARG A 78 10.16 35.31 10.34
C ARG A 78 11.43 34.50 10.04
N TRP A 79 12.34 34.37 11.02
CA TRP A 79 13.53 33.55 10.84
C TRP A 79 13.20 32.06 10.76
N LEU A 80 12.23 31.60 11.55
CA LEU A 80 11.70 30.25 11.45
C LEU A 80 11.17 29.97 10.04
N HIS A 81 10.33 30.86 9.50
CA HIS A 81 9.79 30.71 8.15
C HIS A 81 10.90 30.57 7.08
N LEU A 82 11.89 31.47 7.11
CA LEU A 82 13.03 31.41 6.18
C LEU A 82 13.86 30.12 6.37
N GLY A 83 14.01 29.65 7.62
CA GLY A 83 14.66 28.38 7.92
C GLY A 83 13.90 27.17 7.37
N LEU A 84 12.56 27.16 7.50
CA LEU A 84 11.70 26.13 6.93
C LEU A 84 11.75 26.13 5.40
N VAL A 85 11.74 27.30 4.77
CA VAL A 85 11.95 27.43 3.32
C VAL A 85 13.30 26.85 2.90
N ALA A 86 14.39 27.21 3.59
CA ALA A 86 15.71 26.68 3.29
C ALA A 86 15.76 25.14 3.42
N LEU A 87 15.15 24.60 4.47
CA LEU A 87 15.10 23.17 4.73
C LEU A 87 14.31 22.43 3.65
N LEU A 88 13.09 22.88 3.33
CA LEU A 88 12.25 22.22 2.32
C LEU A 88 12.88 22.26 0.94
N VAL A 89 13.51 23.38 0.56
CA VAL A 89 14.26 23.47 -0.70
C VAL A 89 15.48 22.54 -0.68
N ALA A 90 16.19 22.42 0.44
CA ALA A 90 17.29 21.47 0.56
C ALA A 90 16.82 20.02 0.36
N VAL A 91 15.67 19.63 0.93
CA VAL A 91 15.06 18.31 0.72
C VAL A 91 14.74 18.09 -0.77
N ILE A 92 14.08 19.06 -1.43
CA ILE A 92 13.79 18.99 -2.87
C ILE A 92 15.07 18.82 -3.70
N VAL A 93 16.13 19.56 -3.37
CA VAL A 93 17.43 19.45 -4.06
C VAL A 93 18.05 18.08 -3.86
N VAL A 94 17.96 17.49 -2.67
CA VAL A 94 18.42 16.12 -2.41
C VAL A 94 17.64 15.13 -3.26
N GLU A 95 16.30 15.21 -3.24
CA GLU A 95 15.42 14.29 -3.97
C GLU A 95 15.61 14.35 -5.49
N VAL A 96 15.70 15.56 -6.05
CA VAL A 96 15.95 15.76 -7.48
C VAL A 96 17.38 15.40 -7.83
N GLY A 97 18.36 15.87 -7.04
CA GLY A 97 19.77 15.67 -7.29
C GLY A 97 20.18 14.19 -7.28
N LYS A 98 19.60 13.39 -6.38
CA LYS A 98 19.82 11.93 -6.38
C LYS A 98 19.13 11.21 -7.53
N ARG A 99 18.14 11.81 -8.21
CA ARG A 99 17.51 11.20 -9.39
C ARG A 99 18.27 11.51 -10.67
N VAL A 100 18.83 12.72 -10.78
CA VAL A 100 19.43 13.22 -12.03
C VAL A 100 20.96 13.25 -12.03
N THR A 101 21.62 12.95 -10.92
CA THR A 101 23.08 12.98 -10.81
C THR A 101 23.66 11.78 -10.04
N ASP A 102 24.93 11.45 -10.31
CA ASP A 102 25.70 10.44 -9.57
C ASP A 102 26.63 11.06 -8.52
N VAL A 103 26.32 12.29 -8.09
CA VAL A 103 27.12 13.01 -7.12
C VAL A 103 27.01 12.30 -5.76
N GLY A 104 28.14 11.95 -5.15
CA GLY A 104 28.16 11.31 -3.84
C GLY A 104 27.46 12.14 -2.76
N TYR A 105 26.77 11.46 -1.84
CA TYR A 105 25.85 12.08 -0.85
C TYR A 105 26.43 13.30 -0.13
N LYS A 106 27.73 13.31 0.21
CA LYS A 106 28.39 14.44 0.88
C LYS A 106 28.32 15.73 0.04
N ARG A 107 28.63 15.65 -1.25
CA ARG A 107 28.60 16.81 -2.16
C ARG A 107 27.17 17.24 -2.43
N LEU A 108 26.24 16.29 -2.55
CA LEU A 108 24.82 16.58 -2.69
C LEU A 108 24.27 17.32 -1.47
N SER A 109 24.61 16.89 -0.25
CA SER A 109 24.21 17.55 1.00
C SER A 109 24.73 18.99 1.08
N ILE A 110 26.00 19.23 0.70
CA ILE A 110 26.55 20.60 0.66
C ILE A 110 25.78 21.46 -0.35
N GLY A 111 25.54 20.95 -1.56
CA GLY A 111 24.75 21.64 -2.58
C GLY A 111 23.33 21.97 -2.11
N ALA A 112 22.67 21.03 -1.45
CA ALA A 112 21.33 21.22 -0.89
C ALA A 112 21.28 22.33 0.16
N VAL A 113 22.25 22.39 1.07
CA VAL A 113 22.34 23.47 2.07
C VAL A 113 22.55 24.82 1.39
N VAL A 114 23.49 24.91 0.44
CA VAL A 114 23.79 26.16 -0.28
C VAL A 114 22.56 26.66 -1.04
N LEU A 115 21.90 25.78 -1.79
CA LEU A 115 20.71 26.14 -2.58
C LEU A 115 19.50 26.46 -1.69
N GLY A 116 19.34 25.77 -0.56
CA GLY A 116 18.32 26.09 0.43
C GLY A 116 18.50 27.48 1.02
N LEU A 117 19.72 27.82 1.46
CA LEU A 117 20.04 29.16 1.97
C LEU A 117 19.85 30.25 0.90
N ALA A 118 20.24 29.97 -0.35
CA ALA A 118 20.02 30.89 -1.46
C ALA A 118 18.52 31.11 -1.72
N ALA A 119 17.69 30.07 -1.68
CA ALA A 119 16.25 30.18 -1.81
C ALA A 119 15.61 31.00 -0.68
N ALA A 120 16.04 30.79 0.57
CA ALA A 120 15.59 31.61 1.70
C ALA A 120 15.97 33.09 1.52
N ALA A 121 17.19 33.39 1.05
CA ALA A 121 17.59 34.76 0.74
C ALA A 121 16.72 35.36 -0.38
N LEU A 122 16.41 34.60 -1.44
CA LEU A 122 15.50 35.03 -2.51
C LEU A 122 14.09 35.31 -1.99
N VAL A 123 13.55 34.49 -1.09
CA VAL A 123 12.23 34.73 -0.46
C VAL A 123 12.27 35.93 0.48
N ALA A 124 13.41 36.19 1.13
CA ALA A 124 13.57 37.35 2.01
C ALA A 124 13.63 38.68 1.24
N HIS A 125 14.24 38.68 0.05
CA HIS A 125 14.61 39.93 -0.64
C HIS A 125 13.87 40.19 -1.96
N VAL A 126 13.25 39.18 -2.57
CA VAL A 126 12.62 39.29 -3.90
C VAL A 126 11.12 39.03 -3.79
N SER A 127 10.27 39.98 -4.19
CA SER A 127 8.81 39.82 -4.12
C SER A 127 8.25 38.82 -5.14
N PHE A 128 8.96 38.64 -6.26
CA PHE A 128 8.59 37.69 -7.31
C PHE A 128 8.62 36.23 -6.82
N SER A 129 9.63 35.84 -6.04
CA SER A 129 9.78 34.47 -5.52
C SER A 129 8.59 34.06 -4.65
N ARG A 130 8.14 34.95 -3.75
CA ARG A 130 6.93 34.76 -2.93
C ARG A 130 5.66 34.61 -3.76
N SER A 131 5.52 35.45 -4.78
CA SER A 131 4.35 35.42 -5.67
C SER A 131 4.29 34.11 -6.46
N TRP A 132 5.44 33.64 -6.92
CA TRP A 132 5.58 32.36 -7.61
C TRP A 132 5.26 31.17 -6.71
N LEU A 133 5.79 31.14 -5.48
CA LEU A 133 5.46 30.09 -4.50
C LEU A 133 3.97 30.04 -4.20
N ARG A 134 3.29 31.19 -4.07
CA ARG A 134 1.84 31.24 -3.86
C ARG A 134 1.05 30.68 -5.04
N LEU A 135 1.51 30.90 -6.27
CA LEU A 135 0.93 30.27 -7.45
C LEU A 135 1.15 28.75 -7.42
N LEU A 136 2.36 28.32 -7.06
CA LEU A 136 2.70 26.90 -6.91
C LEU A 136 1.94 26.19 -5.79
N ALA A 137 1.30 26.91 -4.87
CA ALA A 137 0.44 26.31 -3.84
C ALA A 137 -0.77 25.55 -4.42
N ALA A 138 -1.07 25.72 -5.71
CA ALA A 138 -2.05 24.90 -6.44
C ALA A 138 -1.51 23.51 -6.84
N ALA A 139 -0.19 23.34 -6.98
CA ALA A 139 0.44 22.10 -7.43
C ALA A 139 0.16 20.88 -6.52
N PRO A 140 0.18 20.98 -5.17
CA PRO A 140 -0.14 19.85 -4.29
C PRO A 140 -1.54 19.28 -4.56
N PHE A 141 -2.52 20.15 -4.87
CA PHE A 141 -3.88 19.71 -5.22
C PHE A 141 -3.92 19.03 -6.59
N ALA A 142 -3.10 19.47 -7.55
CA ALA A 142 -2.94 18.79 -8.81
C ALA A 142 -2.32 17.39 -8.61
N PHE A 143 -1.32 17.25 -7.72
CA PHE A 143 -0.75 15.95 -7.38
C PHE A 143 -1.76 15.03 -6.70
N ALA A 144 -2.55 15.54 -5.75
CA ALA A 144 -3.64 14.80 -5.13
C ALA A 144 -4.70 14.37 -6.15
N ALA A 145 -5.07 15.25 -7.09
CA ALA A 145 -6.02 14.90 -8.15
C ALA A 145 -5.45 13.83 -9.10
N LEU A 146 -4.19 13.96 -9.52
CA LEU A 146 -3.52 12.94 -10.33
C LEU A 146 -3.49 11.59 -9.59
N PHE A 147 -3.14 11.59 -8.31
CA PHE A 147 -3.16 10.39 -7.48
C PHE A 147 -4.55 9.74 -7.44
N LEU A 148 -5.61 10.51 -7.19
CA LEU A 148 -6.97 9.98 -7.04
C LEU A 148 -7.62 9.53 -8.35
N PHE A 149 -7.22 10.08 -9.50
CA PHE A 149 -7.94 9.89 -10.77
C PHE A 149 -7.11 9.33 -11.92
N ALA A 150 -5.78 9.37 -11.82
CA ALA A 150 -4.86 9.00 -12.91
C ALA A 150 -3.84 7.94 -12.50
N THR A 151 -4.10 7.20 -11.41
CA THR A 151 -3.27 6.08 -10.95
C THR A 151 -4.11 4.84 -10.68
N PRO A 152 -3.51 3.63 -10.61
CA PRO A 152 -4.21 2.39 -10.24
C PRO A 152 -5.01 2.44 -8.92
N VAL A 153 -4.72 3.40 -8.05
CA VAL A 153 -5.48 3.62 -6.80
C VAL A 153 -6.94 4.03 -7.08
N ALA A 154 -7.22 4.66 -8.23
CA ALA A 154 -8.57 5.02 -8.64
C ALA A 154 -9.50 3.80 -8.73
N ASP A 155 -8.97 2.64 -9.15
CA ASP A 155 -9.73 1.40 -9.27
C ASP A 155 -10.07 0.83 -7.89
N VAL A 156 -9.16 0.96 -6.91
CA VAL A 156 -9.39 0.56 -5.52
C VAL A 156 -10.46 1.44 -4.85
N ALA A 157 -10.46 2.74 -5.17
CA ALA A 157 -11.44 3.69 -4.67
C ALA A 157 -12.82 3.55 -5.32
N SER A 158 -12.91 2.84 -6.45
CA SER A 158 -14.14 2.68 -7.22
C SER A 158 -15.13 1.74 -6.52
N PRO A 159 -16.44 1.96 -6.69
CA PRO A 159 -17.44 1.05 -6.15
C PRO A 159 -17.27 -0.34 -6.78
N PRO A 160 -17.48 -1.43 -6.02
CA PRO A 160 -17.41 -2.78 -6.57
C PRO A 160 -18.40 -2.95 -7.73
N SER A 161 -17.91 -3.52 -8.83
CA SER A 161 -18.64 -3.77 -10.08
C SER A 161 -19.14 -5.22 -10.21
N GLU A 162 -18.96 -6.03 -9.18
CA GLU A 162 -19.40 -7.43 -9.15
C GLU A 162 -20.90 -7.55 -9.44
N VAL A 163 -21.21 -8.32 -10.46
CA VAL A 163 -22.56 -8.80 -10.75
C VAL A 163 -22.49 -10.32 -10.71
N ALA A 164 -23.21 -10.90 -9.75
CA ALA A 164 -23.30 -12.35 -9.64
C ALA A 164 -24.04 -12.92 -10.86
N GLU A 165 -23.50 -14.00 -11.42
CA GLU A 165 -24.13 -14.75 -12.49
C GLU A 165 -24.94 -15.93 -11.91
N ASP A 166 -26.12 -16.16 -12.50
CA ASP A 166 -26.96 -17.33 -12.20
C ASP A 166 -26.59 -18.49 -13.13
N VAL A 167 -25.41 -19.06 -12.94
CA VAL A 167 -24.96 -20.19 -13.74
C VAL A 167 -25.56 -21.50 -13.23
N ALA A 168 -26.13 -22.29 -14.14
CA ALA A 168 -26.65 -23.62 -13.84
C ALA A 168 -25.53 -24.64 -13.66
N VAL A 169 -25.26 -25.04 -12.41
CA VAL A 169 -24.30 -26.10 -12.07
C VAL A 169 -25.01 -27.45 -12.07
N ARG A 170 -24.65 -28.34 -13.01
CA ARG A 170 -25.34 -29.62 -13.21
C ARG A 170 -25.18 -30.60 -12.05
N GLN A 171 -24.02 -30.59 -11.41
CA GLN A 171 -23.68 -31.45 -10.27
C GLN A 171 -23.05 -30.58 -9.18
N PRO A 172 -23.88 -29.85 -8.41
CA PRO A 172 -23.36 -28.97 -7.37
C PRO A 172 -22.68 -29.80 -6.27
N ALA A 173 -21.47 -29.39 -5.90
CA ALA A 173 -20.70 -29.93 -4.80
C ALA A 173 -20.07 -28.77 -4.01
N PRO A 174 -19.86 -28.92 -2.68
CA PRO A 174 -19.05 -27.97 -1.92
C PRO A 174 -17.63 -27.90 -2.47
N VAL A 175 -17.06 -26.70 -2.56
CA VAL A 175 -15.70 -26.46 -3.03
C VAL A 175 -14.92 -25.74 -1.93
N VAL A 176 -13.80 -26.32 -1.53
CA VAL A 176 -12.83 -25.69 -0.64
C VAL A 176 -11.57 -25.42 -1.45
N MET A 177 -11.19 -24.15 -1.57
CA MET A 177 -10.03 -23.70 -2.31
C MET A 177 -9.06 -22.99 -1.38
N VAL A 178 -7.86 -23.55 -1.23
CA VAL A 178 -6.79 -22.97 -0.40
C VAL A 178 -5.62 -22.58 -1.29
N VAL A 179 -5.24 -21.31 -1.21
CA VAL A 179 -4.07 -20.74 -1.89
C VAL A 179 -3.04 -20.39 -0.82
N PHE A 180 -1.88 -21.03 -0.89
CA PHE A 180 -0.73 -20.70 -0.05
C PHE A 180 0.15 -19.68 -0.76
N ASP A 181 0.50 -18.60 -0.06
CA ASP A 181 1.41 -17.59 -0.58
C ASP A 181 2.87 -18.09 -0.55
N GLU A 182 3.69 -17.59 -1.46
CA GLU A 182 5.13 -17.91 -1.65
C GLU A 182 5.57 -19.37 -1.40
N LEU A 183 4.71 -20.39 -1.57
CA LEU A 183 5.03 -21.79 -1.28
C LEU A 183 5.71 -22.47 -2.48
N PRO A 184 7.05 -22.61 -2.51
CA PRO A 184 7.72 -23.15 -3.68
C PRO A 184 7.54 -24.66 -3.68
N LEU A 185 7.04 -25.22 -4.78
CA LEU A 185 6.83 -26.67 -4.91
C LEU A 185 8.10 -27.46 -4.56
N ALA A 186 9.27 -27.00 -4.99
CA ALA A 186 10.54 -27.66 -4.71
C ALA A 186 10.81 -27.86 -3.20
N SER A 187 10.32 -26.94 -2.36
CA SER A 187 10.46 -27.03 -0.90
C SER A 187 9.62 -28.15 -0.30
N LEU A 188 8.55 -28.58 -0.95
CA LEU A 188 7.66 -29.65 -0.47
C LEU A 188 8.16 -31.05 -0.83
N LEU A 189 9.14 -31.19 -1.75
CA LEU A 189 9.48 -32.48 -2.34
C LEU A 189 10.63 -33.21 -1.62
N ASP A 190 10.65 -34.54 -1.70
CA ASP A 190 11.67 -35.42 -1.11
C ASP A 190 12.94 -35.59 -1.96
N GLY A 191 12.99 -35.00 -3.14
CA GLY A 191 14.07 -35.18 -4.12
C GLY A 191 13.74 -36.22 -5.20
N GLU A 192 12.81 -37.14 -4.94
CA GLU A 192 12.27 -38.08 -5.91
C GLU A 192 11.01 -37.55 -6.62
N GLY A 193 10.57 -36.35 -6.23
CA GLY A 193 9.42 -35.66 -6.82
C GLY A 193 8.08 -36.02 -6.17
N LYS A 194 8.09 -36.61 -4.97
CA LYS A 194 6.91 -36.77 -4.11
C LYS A 194 6.97 -35.79 -2.95
N VAL A 195 5.82 -35.54 -2.31
CA VAL A 195 5.79 -34.72 -1.09
C VAL A 195 6.61 -35.39 0.00
N ASN A 196 7.52 -34.65 0.63
CA ASN A 196 8.35 -35.12 1.72
C ASN A 196 7.50 -35.34 2.97
N ARG A 197 7.04 -36.59 3.16
CA ARG A 197 6.17 -36.98 4.30
C ARG A 197 6.82 -36.77 5.67
N ALA A 198 8.15 -36.80 5.77
CA ALA A 198 8.83 -36.60 7.05
C ALA A 198 8.74 -35.15 7.54
N VAL A 199 8.66 -34.18 6.62
CA VAL A 199 8.56 -32.75 6.93
C VAL A 199 7.12 -32.24 6.81
N PHE A 200 6.37 -32.72 5.82
CA PHE A 200 5.01 -32.28 5.50
C PHE A 200 4.00 -33.46 5.51
N PRO A 201 3.77 -34.10 6.66
CA PRO A 201 2.95 -35.31 6.74
C PRO A 201 1.50 -35.09 6.30
N ASN A 202 0.89 -33.96 6.67
CA ASN A 202 -0.51 -33.66 6.30
C ASN A 202 -0.67 -33.41 4.80
N PHE A 203 0.28 -32.73 4.15
CA PHE A 203 0.28 -32.57 2.69
C PHE A 203 0.47 -33.91 1.98
N ALA A 204 1.32 -34.80 2.52
CA ALA A 204 1.51 -36.12 1.96
C ALA A 204 0.23 -36.97 2.04
N THR A 205 -0.45 -36.96 3.20
CA THR A 205 -1.75 -37.63 3.35
C THR A 205 -2.80 -37.08 2.39
N LEU A 206 -2.91 -35.75 2.27
CA LEU A 206 -3.84 -35.14 1.31
C LEU A 206 -3.52 -35.55 -0.13
N ALA A 207 -2.24 -35.59 -0.50
CA ALA A 207 -1.80 -36.01 -1.83
C ALA A 207 -2.07 -37.49 -2.11
N ASP A 208 -1.98 -38.38 -1.11
CA ASP A 208 -2.28 -39.81 -1.26
C ASP A 208 -3.77 -40.06 -1.59
N GLU A 209 -4.66 -39.17 -1.14
CA GLU A 209 -6.11 -39.25 -1.33
C GLU A 209 -6.62 -38.36 -2.47
N SER A 210 -5.72 -37.66 -3.18
CA SER A 210 -6.06 -36.64 -4.19
C SER A 210 -5.33 -36.86 -5.51
N ASN A 211 -5.68 -36.05 -6.52
CA ASN A 211 -4.90 -35.95 -7.75
C ASN A 211 -3.78 -34.92 -7.55
N TRP A 212 -2.53 -35.37 -7.64
CA TRP A 212 -1.36 -34.51 -7.47
C TRP A 212 -0.71 -34.09 -8.79
N TYR A 213 -0.59 -32.78 -9.01
CA TYR A 213 -0.01 -32.19 -10.22
C TYR A 213 1.40 -31.66 -9.97
N ARG A 214 2.40 -32.56 -9.95
CA ARG A 214 3.82 -32.23 -9.67
C ARG A 214 4.53 -31.31 -10.68
N ASN A 215 3.95 -31.06 -11.85
CA ASN A 215 4.54 -30.22 -12.90
C ASN A 215 3.67 -28.99 -13.19
N HIS A 216 2.94 -28.50 -12.19
CA HIS A 216 2.21 -27.24 -12.31
C HIS A 216 3.17 -26.05 -12.24
N THR A 217 2.80 -24.94 -12.87
CA THR A 217 3.56 -23.69 -12.85
C THR A 217 2.61 -22.52 -12.61
N THR A 218 3.06 -21.52 -11.86
CA THR A 218 2.38 -20.21 -11.82
C THR A 218 2.56 -19.48 -13.16
N VAL A 219 1.63 -18.59 -13.48
CA VAL A 219 1.70 -17.72 -14.68
C VAL A 219 2.28 -16.35 -14.37
N ALA A 220 2.48 -16.02 -13.09
CA ALA A 220 3.09 -14.77 -12.64
C ALA A 220 3.95 -14.98 -11.38
N PRO A 221 5.03 -14.21 -11.21
CA PRO A 221 5.91 -14.32 -10.05
C PRO A 221 5.36 -13.63 -8.79
N ASN A 222 4.35 -12.76 -8.92
CA ASN A 222 3.82 -11.95 -7.84
C ASN A 222 2.36 -12.30 -7.55
N THR A 223 2.00 -12.32 -6.28
CA THR A 223 0.66 -12.67 -5.77
C THR A 223 -0.46 -11.79 -6.34
N THR A 224 -0.19 -10.49 -6.49
CA THR A 224 -1.12 -9.50 -7.05
C THR A 224 -1.50 -9.76 -8.50
N ASP A 225 -0.71 -10.54 -9.24
CA ASP A 225 -0.98 -10.92 -10.62
C ASP A 225 -1.41 -12.40 -10.73
N ALA A 226 -0.80 -13.28 -9.93
CA ALA A 226 -1.03 -14.72 -9.95
C ALA A 226 -2.42 -15.11 -9.44
N VAL A 227 -2.87 -14.53 -8.33
CA VAL A 227 -4.17 -14.87 -7.73
C VAL A 227 -5.34 -14.42 -8.61
N PRO A 228 -5.36 -13.19 -9.17
CA PRO A 228 -6.37 -12.83 -10.17
C PRO A 228 -6.36 -13.75 -11.39
N ALA A 229 -5.19 -14.18 -11.89
CA ALA A 229 -5.12 -15.11 -13.01
C ALA A 229 -5.75 -16.48 -12.69
N ILE A 230 -5.54 -17.00 -11.47
CA ILE A 230 -6.19 -18.22 -10.97
C ILE A 230 -7.72 -18.05 -10.93
N LEU A 231 -8.20 -16.91 -10.42
CA LEU A 231 -9.63 -16.67 -10.19
C LEU A 231 -10.39 -16.28 -11.46
N THR A 232 -9.73 -15.72 -12.45
CA THR A 232 -10.35 -15.31 -13.73
C THR A 232 -10.10 -16.31 -14.87
N GLY A 233 -9.10 -17.16 -14.74
CA GLY A 233 -8.64 -18.04 -15.82
C GLY A 233 -7.98 -17.29 -16.99
N ARG A 234 -7.56 -16.03 -16.80
CA ARG A 234 -6.92 -15.19 -17.82
C ARG A 234 -5.45 -14.95 -17.48
N TYR A 235 -4.60 -14.91 -18.50
CA TYR A 235 -3.21 -14.49 -18.31
C TYR A 235 -3.16 -13.01 -17.91
N PRO A 236 -2.19 -12.59 -17.07
CA PRO A 236 -1.98 -11.17 -16.79
C PRO A 236 -1.63 -10.40 -18.07
N GLU A 237 -2.38 -9.34 -18.37
CA GLU A 237 -2.15 -8.49 -19.55
C GLU A 237 -1.12 -7.37 -19.29
N GLY A 238 -0.57 -7.30 -18.07
CA GLY A 238 0.45 -6.35 -17.63
C GLY A 238 0.76 -6.53 -16.14
N THR A 239 1.67 -5.72 -15.59
CA THR A 239 1.96 -5.70 -14.14
C THR A 239 1.35 -4.46 -13.49
N GLY A 240 0.96 -4.58 -12.22
CA GLY A 240 0.55 -3.42 -11.39
C GLY A 240 -0.92 -3.01 -11.51
N SER A 241 -1.77 -3.86 -12.09
CA SER A 241 -3.23 -3.70 -11.95
C SER A 241 -3.62 -4.01 -10.51
N ALA A 242 -4.45 -3.17 -9.90
CA ALA A 242 -4.91 -3.41 -8.54
C ALA A 242 -5.75 -4.71 -8.51
N PRO A 243 -5.48 -5.65 -7.57
CA PRO A 243 -6.19 -6.93 -7.48
C PRO A 243 -7.56 -6.75 -6.81
N VAL A 244 -8.43 -5.97 -7.44
CA VAL A 244 -9.77 -5.62 -6.97
C VAL A 244 -10.82 -6.00 -7.99
N SER A 245 -12.05 -6.25 -7.55
CA SER A 245 -13.14 -6.66 -8.44
C SER A 245 -13.50 -5.63 -9.51
N ALA A 246 -13.19 -4.34 -9.31
CA ALA A 246 -13.33 -3.31 -10.35
C ALA A 246 -12.53 -3.66 -11.62
N ASN A 247 -11.33 -4.22 -11.47
CA ASN A 247 -10.44 -4.63 -12.55
C ASN A 247 -10.67 -6.08 -13.00
N TYR A 248 -11.22 -6.91 -12.12
CA TYR A 248 -11.52 -8.32 -12.38
C TYR A 248 -12.99 -8.64 -12.10
N PRO A 249 -13.96 -8.05 -12.82
CA PRO A 249 -15.39 -8.20 -12.53
C PRO A 249 -15.92 -9.60 -12.88
N GLU A 250 -15.30 -10.26 -13.86
CA GLU A 250 -15.60 -11.64 -14.25
C GLU A 250 -14.56 -12.57 -13.63
N ASN A 251 -14.93 -13.21 -12.53
CA ASN A 251 -14.06 -14.10 -11.77
C ASN A 251 -14.87 -15.24 -11.14
N LEU A 252 -14.20 -16.20 -10.51
CA LEU A 252 -14.82 -17.37 -9.88
C LEU A 252 -15.94 -17.01 -8.89
N PHE A 253 -15.78 -15.92 -8.14
CA PHE A 253 -16.77 -15.45 -7.17
C PHE A 253 -18.02 -14.92 -7.87
N THR A 254 -17.87 -14.10 -8.90
CA THR A 254 -19.03 -13.60 -9.65
C THR A 254 -19.72 -14.70 -10.45
N LEU A 255 -18.96 -15.65 -11.01
CA LEU A 255 -19.48 -16.83 -11.71
C LEU A 255 -20.39 -17.70 -10.82
N LEU A 256 -20.03 -17.88 -9.55
CA LEU A 256 -20.74 -18.77 -8.64
C LEU A 256 -21.68 -18.05 -7.67
N GLY A 257 -21.59 -16.73 -7.51
CA GLY A 257 -22.34 -15.97 -6.50
C GLY A 257 -23.86 -16.06 -6.60
N GLY A 258 -24.42 -16.32 -7.79
CA GLY A 258 -25.86 -16.53 -7.97
C GLY A 258 -26.35 -17.88 -7.44
N THR A 259 -25.48 -18.90 -7.47
CA THR A 259 -25.83 -20.32 -7.22
C THR A 259 -25.24 -20.89 -5.93
N TYR A 260 -24.09 -20.40 -5.49
CA TYR A 260 -23.34 -20.87 -4.32
C TYR A 260 -23.42 -19.85 -3.19
N ASP A 261 -23.20 -20.30 -1.95
CA ASP A 261 -22.89 -19.40 -0.83
C ASP A 261 -21.38 -19.21 -0.78
N LEU A 262 -20.92 -17.95 -0.82
CA LEU A 262 -19.50 -17.64 -0.93
C LEU A 262 -18.92 -17.16 0.40
N HIS A 263 -17.85 -17.82 0.81
CA HIS A 263 -17.05 -17.45 1.98
C HIS A 263 -15.61 -17.29 1.51
N ALA A 264 -15.09 -16.07 1.51
CA ALA A 264 -13.74 -15.78 1.05
C ALA A 264 -12.96 -14.99 2.09
N SER A 265 -11.71 -15.40 2.31
CA SER A 265 -10.71 -14.63 3.05
C SER A 265 -9.58 -14.27 2.09
N GLU A 266 -9.49 -12.97 1.76
CA GLU A 266 -8.56 -12.42 0.78
C GLU A 266 -7.66 -11.34 1.43
N PRO A 267 -6.52 -11.70 2.04
CA PRO A 267 -5.66 -10.73 2.73
C PRO A 267 -4.87 -9.80 1.79
N VAL A 268 -4.74 -10.17 0.50
CA VAL A 268 -3.95 -9.43 -0.51
C VAL A 268 -4.82 -8.88 -1.64
N THR A 269 -5.98 -9.48 -1.84
CA THR A 269 -6.87 -9.22 -2.97
C THR A 269 -8.23 -8.78 -2.45
N ARG A 270 -9.03 -8.14 -3.30
CA ARG A 270 -10.43 -7.79 -2.99
C ARG A 270 -11.30 -8.09 -4.20
N LEU A 271 -11.31 -9.35 -4.65
CA LEU A 271 -12.10 -9.81 -5.80
C LEU A 271 -13.52 -10.25 -5.41
N CYS A 272 -13.77 -10.57 -4.13
CA CYS A 272 -15.08 -10.90 -3.59
C CYS A 272 -15.55 -9.89 -2.53
N ARG A 273 -16.22 -8.82 -2.96
CA ARG A 273 -16.61 -7.70 -2.09
C ARG A 273 -18.10 -7.65 -1.79
N ARG A 274 -18.96 -7.86 -2.80
CA ARG A 274 -20.43 -7.84 -2.61
C ARG A 274 -21.02 -9.22 -2.41
N SER A 275 -20.39 -10.22 -3.01
CA SER A 275 -20.96 -11.56 -3.13
C SER A 275 -20.55 -12.50 -1.98
N CYS A 276 -19.57 -12.10 -1.17
CA CYS A 276 -19.07 -12.89 -0.05
C CYS A 276 -19.51 -12.34 1.31
N THR A 277 -19.75 -13.25 2.25
CA THR A 277 -19.70 -12.91 3.67
C THR A 277 -18.24 -12.96 4.12
N THR A 278 -17.68 -11.83 4.51
CA THR A 278 -16.35 -11.78 5.13
C THR A 278 -16.47 -12.14 6.61
N PRO A 279 -15.62 -13.03 7.15
CA PRO A 279 -15.46 -13.17 8.59
C PRO A 279 -15.04 -11.82 9.19
N ASP A 280 -15.61 -11.41 10.33
CA ASP A 280 -15.23 -10.17 11.03
C ASP A 280 -13.75 -10.24 11.45
N ASP A 281 -12.88 -9.59 10.71
CA ASP A 281 -11.47 -9.40 11.05
C ASP A 281 -11.35 -8.29 12.10
N GLY A 282 -11.59 -8.70 13.35
CA GLY A 282 -11.57 -7.79 14.50
C GLY A 282 -10.34 -6.89 14.58
N GLY A 283 -10.59 -5.58 14.69
CA GLY A 283 -9.84 -4.64 15.53
C GLY A 283 -8.39 -4.30 15.17
N GLY A 284 -8.04 -4.24 13.88
CA GLY A 284 -6.76 -3.66 13.44
C GLY A 284 -6.68 -2.13 13.67
N PRO A 285 -5.48 -1.51 13.54
CA PRO A 285 -5.36 -0.07 13.44
C PRO A 285 -6.24 0.45 12.29
N SER A 286 -6.80 1.66 12.41
CA SER A 286 -7.55 2.26 11.30
C SER A 286 -6.69 2.26 10.02
N ALA A 287 -7.24 1.84 8.89
CA ALA A 287 -6.55 1.78 7.59
C ALA A 287 -5.75 3.07 7.29
N LEU A 288 -6.38 4.23 7.52
CA LEU A 288 -5.73 5.54 7.38
C LEU A 288 -4.47 5.70 8.26
N GLY A 289 -4.52 5.23 9.50
CA GLY A 289 -3.39 5.30 10.43
C GLY A 289 -2.20 4.46 9.98
N GLY A 290 -2.46 3.24 9.48
CA GLY A 290 -1.44 2.37 8.88
C GLY A 290 -0.80 3.02 7.66
N LEU A 291 -1.64 3.51 6.73
CA LEU A 291 -1.17 4.21 5.52
C LEU A 291 -0.34 5.46 5.83
N LEU A 292 -0.73 6.25 6.84
CA LEU A 292 0.04 7.43 7.24
C LEU A 292 1.38 7.06 7.89
N GLY A 293 1.45 5.94 8.61
CA GLY A 293 2.71 5.36 9.09
C GLY A 293 3.65 5.00 7.93
N ASP A 294 3.14 4.23 6.97
CA ASP A 294 3.90 3.83 5.77
C ASP A 294 4.37 5.07 4.98
N ALA A 295 3.55 6.11 4.87
CA ALA A 295 3.91 7.34 4.18
C ALA A 295 5.03 8.11 4.90
N ALA A 296 5.07 8.09 6.23
CA ALA A 296 6.14 8.69 7.00
C ALA A 296 7.47 7.96 6.78
N ASP A 297 7.44 6.62 6.74
CA ASP A 297 8.63 5.80 6.48
C ASP A 297 9.13 5.98 5.05
N VAL A 298 8.23 5.94 4.06
CA VAL A 298 8.55 6.21 2.65
C VAL A 298 9.15 7.60 2.50
N TRP A 299 8.56 8.62 3.10
CA TRP A 299 9.12 9.97 3.07
C TRP A 299 10.48 10.05 3.76
N GLY A 300 10.67 9.36 4.89
CA GLY A 300 11.94 9.27 5.59
C GLY A 300 13.05 8.73 4.70
N ASP A 301 12.80 7.64 3.98
CA ASP A 301 13.71 7.04 3.00
C ASP A 301 13.97 7.98 1.80
N LEU A 302 12.95 8.71 1.36
CA LEU A 302 13.04 9.67 0.24
C LEU A 302 13.82 10.94 0.62
N ALA A 303 13.70 11.44 1.85
CA ALA A 303 14.40 12.64 2.31
C ALA A 303 15.89 12.38 2.58
N GLN A 304 16.34 11.12 2.66
CA GLN A 304 17.75 10.81 2.90
C GLN A 304 18.64 11.16 1.68
N PRO A 305 19.85 11.72 1.91
CA PRO A 305 20.85 11.94 0.85
C PRO A 305 21.42 10.66 0.26
N LYS A 306 21.37 9.56 1.02
CA LYS A 306 21.78 8.25 0.53
C LYS A 306 20.68 7.67 -0.35
N ARG A 307 21.07 6.95 -1.41
CA ARG A 307 20.14 6.15 -2.19
C ARG A 307 19.79 4.92 -1.36
N ILE A 308 18.61 4.94 -0.76
CA ILE A 308 17.99 3.80 -0.09
C ILE A 308 16.93 3.27 -1.07
N MET A 309 16.83 1.95 -1.20
CA MET A 309 15.72 1.35 -1.94
C MET A 309 14.45 1.64 -1.15
N THR A 310 13.58 2.52 -1.69
CA THR A 310 12.31 2.85 -1.06
C THR A 310 11.31 1.77 -1.43
N THR A 311 10.86 1.02 -0.44
CA THR A 311 9.86 -0.04 -0.60
C THR A 311 8.58 0.37 0.13
N VAL A 312 7.44 0.33 -0.58
CA VAL A 312 6.12 0.68 -0.02
C VAL A 312 5.59 -0.50 0.79
N GLY A 313 4.74 -0.21 1.78
CA GLY A 313 4.08 -1.14 2.70
C GLY A 313 3.47 -2.43 2.13
N SER A 314 3.39 -2.70 0.82
CA SER A 314 3.18 -4.08 0.34
C SER A 314 4.42 -4.98 0.48
N SER A 315 5.60 -4.40 0.63
CA SER A 315 6.86 -5.11 0.92
C SER A 315 7.38 -4.88 2.34
N ARG A 316 6.68 -4.06 3.14
CA ARG A 316 6.94 -3.80 4.58
C ARG A 316 5.74 -4.12 5.51
N GLY A 317 4.52 -4.19 5.00
CA GLY A 317 3.26 -4.42 5.71
C GLY A 317 2.61 -5.78 5.42
N LEU A 318 2.87 -6.39 4.25
CA LEU A 318 2.74 -7.86 4.08
C LEU A 318 3.83 -8.62 4.86
N VAL A 319 4.83 -7.91 5.40
CA VAL A 319 6.02 -8.50 6.05
C VAL A 319 5.69 -9.27 7.31
N THR A 320 4.51 -9.21 7.90
CA THR A 320 4.14 -10.31 8.81
C THR A 320 2.66 -10.34 9.06
N ASP A 321 1.95 -11.16 8.29
CA ASP A 321 0.65 -11.64 8.72
C ASP A 321 0.83 -12.61 9.90
N LEU A 322 1.06 -12.05 11.09
CA LEU A 322 1.18 -12.84 12.32
C LEU A 322 -0.09 -13.60 12.66
N ARG A 323 -1.23 -13.20 12.08
CA ARG A 323 -2.54 -13.81 12.29
C ARG A 323 -2.89 -14.82 11.20
N ALA A 324 -2.00 -15.10 10.24
CA ALA A 324 -2.26 -16.06 9.17
C ALA A 324 -2.62 -17.46 9.72
N GLY A 325 -1.97 -17.87 10.81
CA GLY A 325 -2.28 -19.12 11.51
C GLY A 325 -3.68 -19.11 12.12
N GLU A 326 -4.02 -18.05 12.89
CA GLU A 326 -5.37 -17.88 13.45
C GLU A 326 -6.44 -17.87 12.36
N ARG A 327 -6.22 -17.11 11.27
CA ARG A 327 -7.14 -17.07 10.11
C ARG A 327 -7.34 -18.43 9.47
N PHE A 328 -6.29 -19.26 9.40
CA PHE A 328 -6.41 -20.62 8.89
C PHE A 328 -7.27 -21.48 9.82
N GLU A 329 -7.06 -21.40 11.14
CA GLU A 329 -7.88 -22.11 12.12
C GLU A 329 -9.34 -21.66 12.09
N ASP A 330 -9.58 -20.35 12.04
CA ASP A 330 -10.92 -19.76 11.91
C ASP A 330 -11.61 -20.24 10.63
N PHE A 331 -10.90 -20.23 9.49
CA PHE A 331 -11.40 -20.76 8.23
C PHE A 331 -11.80 -22.23 8.35
N VAL A 332 -10.93 -23.10 8.87
CA VAL A 332 -11.23 -24.52 9.06
C VAL A 332 -12.44 -24.70 9.99
N SER A 333 -12.56 -23.91 11.06
CA SER A 333 -13.69 -23.96 11.98
C SER A 333 -15.00 -23.50 11.35
N SER A 334 -14.94 -22.66 10.32
CA SER A 334 -16.10 -22.12 9.60
C SER A 334 -16.66 -23.07 8.53
N LEU A 335 -15.91 -24.13 8.19
CA LEU A 335 -16.35 -25.15 7.25
C LEU A 335 -17.58 -25.88 7.81
N GLY A 336 -18.63 -25.95 7.01
CA GLY A 336 -19.88 -26.55 7.44
C GLY A 336 -20.85 -26.74 6.28
N THR A 337 -21.97 -27.40 6.58
CA THR A 337 -23.03 -27.63 5.60
C THR A 337 -23.91 -26.37 5.43
N SER A 338 -24.32 -26.07 4.20
CA SER A 338 -25.34 -25.06 3.87
C SER A 338 -26.50 -25.69 3.11
N SER A 339 -27.65 -25.00 3.06
CA SER A 339 -28.76 -25.30 2.15
C SER A 339 -28.43 -25.10 0.67
N ARG A 340 -27.42 -24.28 0.35
CA ARG A 340 -26.85 -24.09 -0.99
C ARG A 340 -25.44 -24.70 -1.02
N PRO A 341 -24.92 -25.11 -2.19
CA PRO A 341 -23.52 -25.50 -2.28
C PRO A 341 -22.63 -24.31 -1.90
N ARG A 342 -21.51 -24.58 -1.20
CA ARG A 342 -20.58 -23.54 -0.72
C ARG A 342 -19.32 -23.47 -1.57
N LEU A 343 -18.81 -22.27 -1.75
CA LEU A 343 -17.42 -22.02 -2.13
C LEU A 343 -16.72 -21.38 -0.93
N ASP A 344 -15.82 -22.13 -0.31
CA ASP A 344 -14.97 -21.66 0.78
C ASP A 344 -13.56 -21.41 0.21
N PHE A 345 -13.18 -20.14 0.10
CA PHE A 345 -11.90 -19.70 -0.44
C PHE A 345 -11.02 -19.09 0.65
N LEU A 346 -9.81 -19.60 0.79
CA LEU A 346 -8.81 -19.05 1.69
C LEU A 346 -7.51 -18.79 0.92
N HIS A 347 -7.07 -17.53 0.94
CA HIS A 347 -5.70 -17.20 0.61
C HIS A 347 -4.92 -16.95 1.92
N VAL A 348 -3.90 -17.77 2.16
CA VAL A 348 -3.06 -17.72 3.36
C VAL A 348 -1.73 -17.06 3.02
N LEU A 349 -1.36 -16.02 3.76
CA LEU A 349 -0.07 -15.32 3.65
C LEU A 349 1.10 -16.11 4.27
N LEU A 350 1.08 -17.44 4.13
CA LEU A 350 2.12 -18.33 4.60
C LEU A 350 2.44 -19.40 3.56
N PRO A 351 3.73 -19.74 3.38
CA PRO A 351 4.90 -18.98 3.87
C PRO A 351 4.98 -17.58 3.22
N HIS A 352 5.51 -16.59 3.92
CA HIS A 352 5.81 -15.28 3.31
C HIS A 352 7.01 -14.66 4.03
N THR A 353 7.87 -13.96 3.28
CA THR A 353 8.99 -13.23 3.87
C THR A 353 8.53 -12.22 4.93
N PRO A 354 9.29 -12.06 6.04
CA PRO A 354 10.64 -12.53 6.33
C PRO A 354 10.65 -13.80 7.18
N PHE A 355 9.65 -14.69 7.02
CA PHE A 355 9.61 -16.03 7.62
C PHE A 355 9.74 -16.07 9.15
N ARG A 356 8.90 -15.30 9.87
CA ARG A 356 9.03 -15.15 11.34
C ARG A 356 8.35 -16.25 12.18
N LEU A 357 7.80 -17.29 11.56
CA LEU A 357 7.05 -18.33 12.26
C LEU A 357 7.85 -19.63 12.33
N LEU A 358 7.91 -20.22 13.52
CA LEU A 358 8.39 -21.59 13.75
C LEU A 358 7.30 -22.61 13.37
N PRO A 359 7.63 -23.90 13.19
CA PRO A 359 6.62 -24.96 12.98
C PRO A 359 5.54 -25.05 14.08
N SER A 360 5.83 -24.53 15.27
CA SER A 360 4.88 -24.43 16.39
C SER A 360 3.90 -23.25 16.27
N GLY A 361 4.04 -22.38 15.25
CA GLY A 361 3.31 -21.12 15.14
C GLY A 361 3.89 -19.98 16.00
N ALA A 362 4.92 -20.26 16.81
CA ALA A 362 5.57 -19.22 17.62
C ALA A 362 6.35 -18.24 16.73
N THR A 363 6.23 -16.96 17.04
CA THR A 363 6.99 -15.89 16.39
C THR A 363 8.40 -15.82 16.93
N TYR A 364 9.39 -15.57 16.07
CA TYR A 364 10.75 -15.23 16.49
C TYR A 364 11.20 -13.91 15.87
N GLU A 365 12.05 -13.17 16.58
CA GLU A 365 12.73 -11.99 16.02
C GLU A 365 13.84 -12.44 15.07
N GLY A 366 13.52 -12.48 13.77
CA GLY A 366 14.50 -12.61 12.69
C GLY A 366 15.09 -11.26 12.31
N ALA A 367 16.15 -11.25 11.49
CA ALA A 367 16.68 -10.01 10.92
C ALA A 367 15.57 -9.29 10.13
N ASP A 368 15.42 -7.97 10.33
CA ASP A 368 14.65 -7.13 9.42
C ASP A 368 15.33 -7.17 8.03
N PRO A 369 14.57 -7.39 6.94
CA PRO A 369 15.12 -7.46 5.59
C PRO A 369 15.81 -6.17 5.13
#